data_AF-A0A7S0L896-F1
#
_entry.id   AF-A0A7S0L896-F1
#
_cell.length_a   1.000
_cell.length_b   1.000
_cell.length_c   1.000
_cell.angle_alpha   90.00
_cell.angle_beta   90.00
_cell.angle_gamma   90.00
#
_symmetry.space_group_name_H-M   'P 1'
#
loop_
_entity.id
_entity.type
_entity.pdbx_description
1 polymer ?
#
loop_
_entity_poly.entity_id
_entity_poly.type
_entity_poly.pdbx_seq_one_letter_code
_entity_poly.pdbx_strand_id
1 'polypeptide(L)'
;CIQLGQVADALQIYLRLITTQSEDKALRRLLARSFALSGSVDALRAQLPFEGKSAAAIAFLGTVAKDHSVIDVSIQLYDATVGIQTGNASYALNYAHVLEIDLRYARALSVIRNFLKANPQRAVGGVTCAAILASFPDDEVIARSWVGSAPAHSVRSTSTFASGVIGETGARLSADVGASIEEGPNAMSDVAAAGTYDSETLDLLALFYAAVKILFIIGCFDPLYELVPLIEPARRVRELHLTLIRNENAYYCCVAQLMACMALPLPTAPVIYLAGDSHSLSPGWRTVQSRGQRFLISPVLVTGLKVWHLRDESDFFPKANFHAAVKSIPDGANVIFAFGEIDCREGLLVAVERGRYTDLQEGIETVIQIYVSSMRELVKRRKFKILVHPVPPVLPQTQATVSKFNAALKARLEREDMLYYLDFYDGLLTEDGSFNSAYALDGTHMHPSYLELLADVLPPLEA
;
A
#
# COMPACT_ATOMS: atom_id res chain seq x y z
N CYS A 1 26.57 22.49 -11.06
CA CYS A 1 26.52 22.12 -9.63
C CYS A 1 26.35 20.60 -9.42
N ILE A 2 25.19 19.98 -9.73
CA ILE A 2 24.94 18.54 -9.45
C ILE A 2 26.00 17.63 -10.09
N GLN A 3 26.25 17.75 -11.39
CA GLN A 3 27.27 16.94 -12.09
C GLN A 3 28.70 17.16 -11.57
N LEU A 4 28.95 18.31 -10.93
CA LEU A 4 30.24 18.69 -10.35
C LEU A 4 30.33 18.34 -8.86
N GLY A 5 29.31 17.69 -8.27
CA GLY A 5 29.27 17.37 -6.84
C GLY A 5 29.10 18.58 -5.90
N GLN A 6 28.82 19.77 -6.43
CA GLN A 6 28.68 21.01 -5.65
C GLN A 6 27.28 21.09 -5.01
N VAL A 7 27.07 20.33 -3.94
CA VAL A 7 25.75 20.18 -3.29
C VAL A 7 25.23 21.47 -2.67
N ALA A 8 26.08 22.25 -1.98
CA ALA A 8 25.69 23.50 -1.34
C ALA A 8 25.20 24.54 -2.36
N ASP A 9 25.98 24.75 -3.43
CA ASP A 9 25.63 25.68 -4.51
C ASP A 9 24.34 25.23 -5.24
N ALA A 10 24.18 23.93 -5.47
CA ALA A 10 22.97 23.37 -6.08
C ALA A 10 21.74 23.68 -5.21
N LEU A 11 21.80 23.36 -3.92
CA LEU A 11 20.69 23.60 -2.99
C LEU A 11 20.35 25.09 -2.89
N GLN A 12 21.36 25.97 -2.88
CA GLN A 12 21.13 27.42 -2.82
C GLN A 12 20.33 27.94 -4.02
N ILE A 13 20.64 27.43 -5.21
CA ILE A 13 19.91 27.79 -6.43
C ILE A 13 18.49 27.22 -6.37
N TYR A 14 18.35 25.91 -6.12
CA TYR A 14 17.06 25.25 -6.22
C TYR A 14 16.09 25.64 -5.10
N LEU A 15 16.55 25.90 -3.88
CA LEU A 15 15.71 26.40 -2.78
C LEU A 15 15.17 27.81 -3.07
N ARG A 16 15.91 28.66 -3.78
CA ARG A 16 15.41 29.97 -4.23
C ARG A 16 14.41 29.85 -5.38
N LEU A 17 14.63 28.91 -6.30
CA LEU A 17 13.71 28.71 -7.42
C LEU A 17 12.38 28.12 -6.95
N ILE A 18 12.43 27.13 -6.03
CA ILE A 18 11.23 26.39 -5.60
C ILE A 18 10.23 27.26 -4.83
N THR A 19 10.67 28.37 -4.22
CA THR A 19 9.77 29.34 -3.57
C THR A 19 8.89 30.10 -4.56
N THR A 20 9.28 30.16 -5.84
CA THR A 20 8.51 30.85 -6.91
C THR A 20 7.87 29.89 -7.91
N GLN A 21 8.40 28.67 -8.01
CA GLN A 21 8.01 27.67 -9.01
C GLN A 21 7.75 26.31 -8.34
N SER A 22 7.01 26.31 -7.23
CA SER A 22 6.83 25.12 -6.40
C SER A 22 6.22 23.95 -7.16
N GLU A 23 5.38 24.19 -8.17
CA GLU A 23 4.70 23.14 -8.96
C GLU A 23 5.49 22.62 -10.17
N ASP A 24 6.68 23.17 -10.45
CA ASP A 24 7.51 22.71 -11.56
C ASP A 24 8.10 21.32 -11.25
N LYS A 25 7.64 20.31 -12.00
CA LYS A 25 8.06 18.91 -11.85
C LYS A 25 9.54 18.69 -12.21
N ALA A 26 10.07 19.40 -13.21
CA ALA A 26 11.47 19.30 -13.60
C ALA A 26 12.37 19.90 -12.52
N LEU A 27 11.96 21.03 -11.94
CA LEU A 27 12.64 21.65 -10.82
C LEU A 27 12.65 20.75 -9.57
N ARG A 28 11.49 20.19 -9.18
CA ARG A 28 11.40 19.23 -8.07
C ARG A 28 12.32 18.03 -8.27
N ARG A 29 12.37 17.49 -9.50
CA ARG A 29 13.26 16.39 -9.87
C ARG A 29 14.74 16.76 -9.72
N LEU A 30 15.15 17.94 -10.17
CA LEU A 30 16.52 18.43 -10.02
C LEU A 30 16.89 18.68 -8.55
N LEU A 31 15.98 19.27 -7.78
CA LEU A 31 16.14 19.45 -6.34
C LEU A 31 16.30 18.11 -5.63
N ALA A 32 15.46 17.11 -5.92
CA ALA A 32 15.61 15.78 -5.37
C ALA A 32 16.95 15.12 -5.75
N ARG A 33 17.42 15.27 -6.99
CA ARG A 33 18.75 14.79 -7.40
C ARG A 33 19.88 15.43 -6.58
N SER A 34 19.73 16.68 -6.14
CA SER A 34 20.70 17.31 -5.24
C SER A 34 20.68 16.70 -3.83
N PHE A 35 19.51 16.23 -3.36
CA PHE A 35 19.40 15.49 -2.10
C PHE A 35 20.10 14.13 -2.13
N ALA A 36 20.18 13.48 -3.29
CA ALA A 36 20.88 12.21 -3.44
C ALA A 36 22.43 12.32 -3.31
N LEU A 37 22.99 13.53 -3.29
CA LEU A 37 24.42 13.75 -3.09
C LEU A 37 24.80 13.61 -1.61
N SER A 38 26.02 13.15 -1.33
CA SER A 38 26.56 13.05 0.03
C SER A 38 26.63 14.41 0.72
N GLY A 39 26.27 14.47 2.01
CA GLY A 39 26.27 15.71 2.80
C GLY A 39 25.12 16.68 2.48
N SER A 40 24.13 16.27 1.69
CA SER A 40 23.00 17.13 1.28
C SER A 40 22.16 17.64 2.45
N VAL A 41 21.92 16.82 3.48
CA VAL A 41 21.13 17.21 4.66
C VAL A 41 21.85 18.27 5.49
N ASP A 42 23.16 18.14 5.68
CA ASP A 42 23.95 19.15 6.39
C ASP A 42 24.02 20.46 5.60
N ALA A 43 24.21 20.37 4.28
CA ALA A 43 24.16 21.53 3.40
C ALA A 43 22.78 22.20 3.39
N LEU A 44 21.70 21.42 3.49
CA LEU A 44 20.34 21.94 3.62
C LEU A 44 20.14 22.65 4.96
N ARG A 45 20.59 22.06 6.08
CA ARG A 45 20.52 22.68 7.42
C ARG A 45 21.26 24.01 7.49
N ALA A 46 22.37 24.14 6.78
CA ALA A 46 23.12 25.41 6.69
C ALA A 46 22.33 26.53 5.98
N GLN A 47 21.34 26.17 5.15
CA GLN A 47 20.52 27.14 4.39
C GLN A 47 19.12 27.32 4.96
N LEU A 48 18.58 26.29 5.60
CA LEU A 48 17.26 26.25 6.22
C LEU A 48 17.40 25.64 7.63
N PRO A 49 17.39 26.46 8.69
CA PRO A 49 17.44 25.97 10.07
C PRO A 49 16.26 25.03 10.37
N PHE A 50 16.53 23.89 11.02
CA PHE A 50 15.51 22.89 11.38
C PHE A 50 14.85 23.23 12.72
N GLU A 51 14.20 24.38 12.78
CA GLU A 51 13.57 24.89 14.00
C GLU A 51 12.33 25.76 13.71
N GLY A 52 11.47 25.89 14.72
CA GLY A 52 10.35 26.83 14.73
C GLY A 52 9.45 26.78 13.50
N LYS A 53 9.44 27.85 12.71
CA LYS A 53 8.50 28.06 11.59
C LYS A 53 8.88 27.33 10.31
N SER A 54 10.04 26.67 10.26
CA SER A 54 10.54 25.97 9.07
C SER A 54 9.86 24.63 8.78
N ALA A 55 9.10 24.07 9.74
CA ALA A 55 8.55 22.71 9.64
C ALA A 55 7.75 22.46 8.35
N ALA A 56 6.93 23.42 7.91
CA ALA A 56 6.17 23.29 6.66
C ALA A 56 7.07 23.22 5.43
N ALA A 57 8.14 24.02 5.38
CA ALA A 57 9.11 23.99 4.29
C ALA A 57 9.88 22.65 4.29
N ILE A 58 10.31 22.17 5.45
CA ILE A 58 11.03 20.90 5.58
C ILE A 58 10.12 19.73 5.16
N ALA A 59 8.86 19.73 5.58
CA ALA A 59 7.88 18.71 5.18
C ALA A 59 7.66 18.69 3.67
N PHE A 60 7.57 19.87 3.05
CA PHE A 60 7.48 19.99 1.59
C PHE A 60 8.71 19.42 0.88
N LEU A 61 9.93 19.72 1.36
CA LEU A 61 11.16 19.14 0.81
C LEU A 61 11.21 17.62 1.03
N GLY A 62 10.67 17.12 2.15
CA GLY A 62 10.45 15.71 2.42
C GLY A 62 9.56 15.03 1.37
N THR A 63 8.45 15.67 0.98
CA THR A 63 7.59 15.22 -0.12
C THR A 63 8.37 15.17 -1.44
N VAL A 64 9.13 16.23 -1.77
CA VAL A 64 9.93 16.28 -3.00
C VAL A 64 10.97 15.15 -3.04
N ALA A 65 11.66 14.91 -1.92
CA ALA A 65 12.61 13.81 -1.79
C ALA A 65 11.92 12.44 -1.96
N LYS A 66 10.77 12.25 -1.30
CA LYS A 66 9.95 11.03 -1.39
C LYS A 66 9.57 10.75 -2.84
N ASP A 67 8.94 11.71 -3.51
CA ASP A 67 8.37 11.55 -4.86
C ASP A 67 9.41 11.13 -5.90
N HIS A 68 10.70 11.42 -5.65
CA HIS A 68 11.82 11.05 -6.51
C HIS A 68 12.75 9.98 -5.89
N SER A 69 12.21 9.13 -5.02
CA SER A 69 12.88 7.95 -4.45
C SER A 69 14.12 8.25 -3.59
N VAL A 70 14.28 9.47 -3.10
CA VAL A 70 15.36 9.84 -2.15
C VAL A 70 14.87 9.60 -0.72
N ILE A 71 14.58 8.33 -0.42
CA ILE A 71 13.79 7.92 0.75
C ILE A 71 14.52 8.23 2.06
N ASP A 72 15.81 7.95 2.19
CA ASP A 72 16.56 8.22 3.43
C ASP A 72 16.61 9.71 3.79
N VAL A 73 16.68 10.61 2.79
CA VAL A 73 16.60 12.04 3.04
C VAL A 73 15.19 12.42 3.45
N SER A 74 14.16 11.92 2.76
CA SER A 74 12.76 12.14 3.14
C SER A 74 12.49 11.74 4.59
N ILE A 75 12.99 10.56 5.03
CA ILE A 75 12.92 10.09 6.42
C ILE A 75 13.55 11.11 7.38
N GLN A 76 14.75 11.62 7.09
CA GLN A 76 15.43 12.60 7.94
C GLN A 76 14.69 13.93 8.03
N LEU A 77 14.09 14.38 6.93
CA LEU A 77 13.32 15.62 6.89
C LEU A 77 12.02 15.49 7.71
N TYR A 78 11.30 14.37 7.58
CA TYR A 78 10.08 14.14 8.37
C TYR A 78 10.36 13.84 9.85
N ASP A 79 11.48 13.20 10.18
CA ASP A 79 11.93 13.04 11.56
C ASP A 79 12.13 14.42 12.22
N ALA A 80 12.78 15.34 11.50
CA ALA A 80 12.93 16.72 11.95
C ALA A 80 11.59 17.46 12.08
N THR A 81 10.66 17.31 11.12
CA THR A 81 9.37 18.03 11.17
C THR A 81 8.49 17.60 12.33
N VAL A 82 8.44 16.30 12.63
CA VAL A 82 7.71 15.78 13.80
C VAL A 82 8.37 16.21 15.10
N GLY A 83 9.71 16.31 15.14
CA GLY A 83 10.44 16.87 16.28
C GLY A 83 10.13 18.34 16.56
N ILE A 84 9.88 19.14 15.51
CA ILE A 84 9.54 20.56 15.63
C ILE A 84 8.06 20.76 15.98
N GLN A 85 7.16 19.98 15.37
CA GLN A 85 5.71 20.08 15.56
C GLN A 85 5.08 18.72 15.91
N THR A 86 5.29 18.29 17.15
CA THR A 86 4.80 16.99 17.68
C THR A 86 3.28 16.83 17.65
N GLY A 87 2.54 17.94 17.59
CA GLY A 87 1.08 17.96 17.51
C GLY A 87 0.49 17.87 16.11
N ASN A 88 1.30 17.88 15.05
CA ASN A 88 0.82 17.91 13.67
C ASN A 88 0.60 16.48 13.12
N ALA A 89 -0.67 16.07 12.99
CA ALA A 89 -1.04 14.74 12.50
C ALA A 89 -0.56 14.49 11.06
N SER A 90 -0.60 15.51 10.20
CA SER A 90 -0.14 15.43 8.83
C SER A 90 1.35 15.06 8.74
N TYR A 91 2.18 15.63 9.62
CA TYR A 91 3.62 15.33 9.64
C TYR A 91 3.88 13.93 10.17
N ALA A 92 3.20 13.51 11.22
CA ALA A 92 3.30 12.15 11.74
C ALA A 92 2.85 11.11 10.69
N LEU A 93 1.75 11.38 9.98
CA LEU A 93 1.21 10.54 8.93
C LEU A 93 2.18 10.40 7.76
N ASN A 94 2.66 11.51 7.22
CA ASN A 94 3.62 11.48 6.12
C ASN A 94 4.95 10.84 6.53
N TYR A 95 5.37 11.03 7.79
CA TYR A 95 6.54 10.36 8.29
C TYR A 95 6.37 8.84 8.33
N ALA A 96 5.24 8.36 8.84
CA ALA A 96 4.88 6.95 8.83
C ALA A 96 4.86 6.41 7.39
N HIS A 97 4.20 7.09 6.45
CA HIS A 97 4.14 6.69 5.04
C HIS A 97 5.51 6.57 4.37
N VAL A 98 6.43 7.50 4.64
CA VAL A 98 7.80 7.42 4.08
C VAL A 98 8.56 6.23 4.67
N LEU A 99 8.37 5.94 5.95
CA LEU A 99 8.95 4.75 6.58
C LEU A 99 8.37 3.46 5.98
N GLU A 100 7.08 3.42 5.65
CA GLU A 100 6.45 2.28 4.97
C GLU A 100 7.03 2.02 3.57
N ILE A 101 7.47 3.06 2.85
CA ILE A 101 8.11 2.89 1.54
C ILE A 101 9.36 2.02 1.65
N ASP A 102 10.17 2.19 2.71
CA ASP A 102 11.35 1.37 2.96
C ASP A 102 11.07 0.22 3.96
N LEU A 103 9.79 -0.15 4.12
CA LEU A 103 9.37 -1.27 4.95
C LEU A 103 9.81 -1.12 6.43
N ARG A 104 10.02 0.09 6.94
CA ARG A 104 10.41 0.34 8.34
C ARG A 104 9.19 0.38 9.27
N TYR A 105 8.35 -0.64 9.23
CA TYR A 105 7.04 -0.68 9.91
C TYR A 105 7.15 -0.48 11.43
N ALA A 106 8.16 -1.06 12.08
CA ALA A 106 8.37 -0.86 13.51
C ALA A 106 8.56 0.62 13.88
N ARG A 107 9.41 1.32 13.11
CA ARG A 107 9.64 2.76 13.30
C ARG A 107 8.39 3.57 12.96
N ALA A 108 7.64 3.18 11.92
CA ALA A 108 6.39 3.85 11.57
C ALA A 108 5.35 3.75 12.71
N LEU A 109 5.21 2.57 13.32
CA LEU A 109 4.34 2.38 14.49
C LEU A 109 4.83 3.16 15.71
N SER A 110 6.15 3.23 15.96
CA SER A 110 6.68 4.07 17.04
C SER A 110 6.41 5.56 16.81
N VAL A 111 6.46 6.06 15.56
CA VAL A 111 6.07 7.44 15.22
C VAL A 111 4.61 7.70 15.57
N ILE A 112 3.71 6.79 15.16
CA ILE A 112 2.27 6.90 15.47
C ILE A 112 2.07 6.86 17.00
N ARG A 113 2.67 5.89 17.69
CA ARG A 113 2.60 5.75 19.15
C ARG A 113 3.08 7.00 19.89
N ASN A 114 4.19 7.60 19.44
CA ASN A 114 4.71 8.84 20.02
C ASN A 114 3.77 10.02 19.80
N PHE A 115 3.17 10.13 18.62
CA PHE A 115 2.14 11.13 18.35
C PHE A 115 0.94 10.96 19.29
N LEU A 116 0.43 9.73 19.46
CA LEU A 116 -0.70 9.45 20.35
C LEU A 116 -0.39 9.81 21.81
N LYS A 117 0.81 9.46 22.30
CA LYS A 117 1.30 9.80 23.65
C LYS A 117 1.40 11.31 23.88
N ALA A 118 1.87 12.05 22.88
CA ALA A 118 2.04 13.50 22.98
C ALA A 118 0.71 14.27 22.90
N ASN A 119 -0.32 13.65 22.32
CA ASN A 119 -1.59 14.32 21.99
C ASN A 119 -2.83 13.60 22.54
N PRO A 120 -2.87 13.20 23.83
CA PRO A 120 -3.87 12.26 24.35
C PRO A 120 -5.33 12.75 24.23
N GLN A 121 -5.53 14.07 24.23
CA GLN A 121 -6.86 14.71 24.16
C GLN A 121 -7.36 14.96 22.73
N ARG A 122 -6.50 14.81 21.71
CA ARG A 122 -6.94 14.97 20.30
C ARG A 122 -7.88 13.82 19.94
N ALA A 123 -8.92 14.12 19.18
CA ALA A 123 -9.97 13.16 18.85
C ALA A 123 -10.56 13.39 17.46
N VAL A 124 -11.12 12.32 16.88
CA VAL A 124 -11.94 12.36 15.68
C VAL A 124 -13.15 11.45 15.88
N GLY A 125 -14.36 11.94 15.58
CA GLY A 125 -15.59 11.16 15.77
C GLY A 125 -15.81 10.67 17.20
N GLY A 126 -15.30 11.39 18.21
CA GLY A 126 -15.35 10.99 19.62
C GLY A 126 -14.25 10.01 20.07
N VAL A 127 -13.42 9.51 19.14
CA VAL A 127 -12.33 8.58 19.43
C VAL A 127 -11.06 9.37 19.73
N THR A 128 -10.55 9.27 20.96
CA THR A 128 -9.36 10.02 21.41
C THR A 128 -8.06 9.28 21.11
N CYS A 129 -6.95 10.02 20.97
CA CYS A 129 -5.62 9.43 20.86
C CYS A 129 -5.27 8.56 22.08
N ALA A 130 -5.71 8.95 23.28
CA ALA A 130 -5.54 8.13 24.47
C ALA A 130 -6.27 6.78 24.39
N ALA A 131 -7.48 6.75 23.81
CA ALA A 131 -8.21 5.51 23.58
C ALA A 131 -7.49 4.60 22.58
N ILE A 132 -7.03 5.15 21.45
CA ILE A 132 -6.22 4.39 20.48
C ILE A 132 -4.94 3.85 21.14
N LEU A 133 -4.24 4.68 21.91
CA LEU A 133 -2.99 4.31 22.58
C LEU A 133 -3.17 3.14 23.56
N ALA A 134 -4.31 3.06 24.25
CA ALA A 134 -4.60 2.01 25.22
C ALA A 134 -4.64 0.61 24.59
N SER A 135 -5.07 0.51 23.33
CA SER A 135 -5.09 -0.75 22.55
C SER A 135 -3.88 -0.89 21.62
N PHE A 136 -2.95 0.07 21.62
CA PHE A 136 -1.78 0.09 20.73
C PHE A 136 -0.64 -0.77 21.29
N PRO A 137 0.06 -1.58 20.48
CA PRO A 137 1.13 -2.43 20.97
C PRO A 137 2.32 -1.62 21.50
N ASP A 138 3.00 -2.18 22.50
CA ASP A 138 4.24 -1.63 23.06
C ASP A 138 5.43 -1.84 22.11
N ASP A 139 6.49 -1.06 22.30
CA ASP A 139 7.67 -1.05 21.40
C ASP A 139 8.36 -2.44 21.32
N GLU A 140 8.29 -3.24 22.39
CA GLU A 140 8.82 -4.61 22.40
C GLU A 140 8.02 -5.56 21.49
N VAL A 141 6.69 -5.43 21.48
CA VAL A 141 5.81 -6.20 20.57
C VAL A 141 6.05 -5.77 19.13
N ILE A 142 6.08 -4.46 18.90
CA ILE A 142 6.34 -3.86 17.58
C ILE A 142 7.67 -4.37 17.00
N ALA A 143 8.74 -4.42 17.81
CA ALA A 143 10.05 -4.87 17.37
C ALA A 143 10.09 -6.37 17.03
N ARG A 144 9.23 -7.19 17.65
CA ARG A 144 9.18 -8.65 17.43
C ARG A 144 8.28 -9.07 16.27
N SER A 145 7.31 -8.25 15.88
CA SER A 145 6.34 -8.58 14.83
C SER A 145 6.88 -8.49 13.39
N TRP A 146 8.19 -8.34 13.17
CA TRP A 146 8.75 -8.25 11.82
C TRP A 146 8.82 -9.62 11.09
N VAL A 147 8.42 -9.61 9.80
CA VAL A 147 8.45 -10.76 8.88
C VAL A 147 9.90 -11.17 8.55
N GLY A 148 10.29 -12.35 9.02
CA GLY A 148 11.63 -12.92 8.86
C GLY A 148 12.00 -13.89 9.99
N SER A 149 11.29 -13.75 11.12
CA SER A 149 11.18 -14.74 12.18
C SER A 149 9.74 -15.27 12.18
N ALA A 150 9.53 -16.53 12.56
CA ALA A 150 8.19 -17.10 12.73
C ALA A 150 7.29 -16.11 13.51
N PRO A 151 6.02 -15.91 13.12
CA PRO A 151 5.15 -14.94 13.76
C PRO A 151 5.17 -15.17 15.28
N ALA A 152 5.51 -14.14 16.05
CA ALA A 152 5.44 -14.21 17.50
C ALA A 152 3.98 -14.52 17.86
N HIS A 153 3.71 -15.77 18.27
CA HIS A 153 2.38 -16.22 18.62
C HIS A 153 1.80 -15.33 19.71
N SER A 154 0.77 -14.56 19.40
CA SER A 154 -0.02 -13.93 20.43
C SER A 154 -0.99 -14.94 21.02
N VAL A 155 -0.90 -15.08 22.34
CA VAL A 155 -1.69 -16.00 23.15
C VAL A 155 -2.90 -15.22 23.65
N ARG A 156 -3.92 -15.00 22.81
CA ARG A 156 -5.27 -14.70 23.31
C ARG A 156 -6.36 -15.46 22.55
N SER A 157 -7.25 -16.02 23.35
CA SER A 157 -8.32 -16.96 23.04
C SER A 157 -9.45 -16.28 22.28
N THR A 158 -9.88 -16.89 21.18
CA THR A 158 -11.27 -16.95 20.67
C THR A 158 -12.14 -15.69 20.92
N SER A 159 -11.77 -14.53 20.38
CA SER A 159 -12.74 -13.45 20.19
C SER A 159 -13.28 -13.54 18.76
N THR A 160 -14.53 -13.99 18.62
CA THR A 160 -15.27 -13.90 17.36
C THR A 160 -15.44 -12.43 17.02
N PHE A 161 -14.79 -11.95 15.94
CA PHE A 161 -15.07 -10.63 15.38
C PHE A 161 -16.53 -10.62 14.90
N ALA A 162 -17.38 -9.84 15.54
CA ALA A 162 -18.79 -9.79 15.16
C ALA A 162 -18.92 -9.08 13.80
N SER A 163 -19.39 -9.81 12.79
CA SER A 163 -19.63 -9.28 11.43
C SER A 163 -20.55 -8.04 11.40
N GLY A 164 -21.33 -7.79 12.46
CA GLY A 164 -22.23 -6.64 12.58
C GLY A 164 -21.57 -5.31 13.03
N VAL A 165 -20.27 -5.31 13.33
CA VAL A 165 -19.54 -4.06 13.69
C VAL A 165 -19.28 -3.20 12.44
N ILE A 166 -19.02 -3.86 11.31
CA ILE A 166 -18.83 -3.21 10.01
C ILE A 166 -20.22 -3.03 9.42
N GLY A 167 -20.72 -1.79 9.40
CA GLY A 167 -21.98 -1.51 8.73
C GLY A 167 -21.89 -1.92 7.26
N GLU A 168 -22.98 -2.48 6.70
CA GLU A 168 -23.16 -2.73 5.26
C GLU A 168 -22.97 -1.47 4.39
N THR A 169 -22.80 -0.31 5.03
CA THR A 169 -22.33 0.97 4.47
C THR A 169 -20.82 1.00 4.19
N GLY A 170 -20.18 -0.16 4.00
CA GLY A 170 -19.15 -0.28 2.96
C GLY A 170 -19.79 0.09 1.63
N ALA A 171 -20.06 1.39 1.46
CA ALA A 171 -20.62 1.96 0.25
C ALA A 171 -19.83 1.33 -0.88
N ARG A 172 -20.53 0.57 -1.73
CA ARG A 172 -20.07 0.21 -3.06
C ARG A 172 -19.27 1.42 -3.52
N LEU A 173 -17.94 1.29 -3.56
CA LEU A 173 -17.08 2.36 -4.05
C LEU A 173 -17.63 2.62 -5.44
N SER A 174 -18.38 3.73 -5.58
CA SER A 174 -19.14 3.98 -6.78
C SER A 174 -18.12 4.20 -7.88
N ALA A 175 -17.90 3.16 -8.67
CA ALA A 175 -17.18 3.25 -9.93
C ALA A 175 -18.02 3.97 -11.01
N ASP A 176 -19.17 4.54 -10.63
CA ASP A 176 -20.05 5.29 -11.51
C ASP A 176 -19.79 6.79 -11.41
N VAL A 177 -18.98 7.27 -12.36
CA VAL A 177 -19.28 8.56 -12.98
C VAL A 177 -20.60 8.38 -13.73
N GLY A 178 -21.73 8.68 -13.08
CA GLY A 178 -22.97 9.03 -13.79
C GLY A 178 -24.17 8.08 -13.72
N ALA A 179 -24.40 7.33 -12.64
CA ALA A 179 -25.68 6.64 -12.45
C ALA A 179 -26.27 6.88 -11.06
N SER A 180 -27.42 7.56 -11.02
CA SER A 180 -28.26 7.74 -9.85
C SER A 180 -28.80 6.39 -9.39
N ILE A 181 -28.58 6.00 -8.14
CA ILE A 181 -29.21 4.81 -7.53
C ILE A 181 -30.24 5.29 -6.50
N GLU A 182 -31.47 4.80 -6.65
CA GLU A 182 -32.57 5.01 -5.70
C GLU A 182 -32.26 4.34 -4.35
N GLU A 183 -32.35 5.13 -3.28
CA GLU A 183 -31.99 4.75 -1.90
C GLU A 183 -33.20 4.19 -1.13
N GLY A 184 -33.02 3.07 -0.42
CA GLY A 184 -34.03 2.49 0.46
C GLY A 184 -34.12 3.21 1.83
N PRO A 185 -35.28 3.22 2.51
CA PRO A 185 -35.60 4.28 3.49
C PRO A 185 -34.92 4.21 4.87
N ASN A 186 -34.20 3.14 5.24
CA ASN A 186 -33.92 2.85 6.67
C ASN A 186 -32.45 2.61 7.08
N ALA A 187 -31.45 2.82 6.21
CA ALA A 187 -30.03 2.59 6.56
C ALA A 187 -29.21 3.86 6.86
N MET A 188 -29.82 5.07 6.75
CA MET A 188 -29.09 6.34 6.69
C MET A 188 -29.14 7.22 7.96
N SER A 189 -29.76 6.79 9.06
CA SER A 189 -29.91 7.67 10.24
C SER A 189 -28.60 7.96 10.99
N ASP A 190 -27.60 7.07 10.89
CA ASP A 190 -26.41 7.09 11.77
C ASP A 190 -25.10 7.46 11.06
N VAL A 191 -25.15 7.91 9.80
CA VAL A 191 -23.96 8.32 9.03
C VAL A 191 -23.86 9.84 8.98
N ALA A 192 -22.75 10.40 9.48
CA ALA A 192 -22.50 11.83 9.48
C ALA A 192 -22.35 12.38 8.04
N ALA A 193 -22.68 13.66 7.86
CA ALA A 193 -22.68 14.32 6.55
C ALA A 193 -21.29 14.41 5.91
N ALA A 194 -21.23 14.55 4.58
CA ALA A 194 -19.98 14.86 3.90
C ALA A 194 -19.41 16.19 4.41
N GLY A 195 -18.08 16.30 4.48
CA GLY A 195 -17.41 17.50 4.99
C GLY A 195 -17.51 17.70 6.51
N THR A 196 -17.92 16.68 7.28
CA THR A 196 -17.97 16.74 8.75
C THR A 196 -16.60 17.04 9.38
N TYR A 197 -15.51 16.57 8.76
CA TYR A 197 -14.15 16.73 9.27
C TYR A 197 -13.34 17.70 8.41
N ASP A 198 -12.61 18.59 9.08
CA ASP A 198 -11.61 19.44 8.43
C ASP A 198 -10.34 18.64 8.08
N SER A 199 -9.39 19.28 7.38
CA SER A 199 -8.16 18.61 6.94
C SER A 199 -7.34 18.03 8.09
N GLU A 200 -7.29 18.72 9.23
CA GLU A 200 -6.48 18.28 10.38
C GLU A 200 -7.10 17.06 11.08
N THR A 201 -8.43 17.04 11.15
CA THR A 201 -9.22 15.92 11.68
C THR A 201 -9.17 14.72 10.75
N LEU A 202 -9.21 14.95 9.43
CA LEU A 202 -9.01 13.90 8.44
C LEU A 202 -7.60 13.29 8.55
N ASP A 203 -6.55 14.11 8.66
CA ASP A 203 -5.18 13.62 8.84
C ASP A 203 -5.02 12.77 10.11
N LEU A 204 -5.72 13.13 11.20
CA LEU A 204 -5.75 12.31 12.42
C LEU A 204 -6.41 10.95 12.19
N LEU A 205 -7.55 10.92 11.49
CA LEU A 205 -8.25 9.68 11.15
C LEU A 205 -7.40 8.79 10.23
N ALA A 206 -6.73 9.39 9.24
CA ALA A 206 -5.79 8.70 8.37
C ALA A 206 -4.61 8.10 9.15
N LEU A 207 -4.12 8.78 10.19
CA LEU A 207 -3.08 8.24 11.06
C LEU A 207 -3.54 6.97 11.79
N PHE A 208 -4.80 6.93 12.23
CA PHE A 208 -5.39 5.73 12.84
C PHE A 208 -5.53 4.59 11.81
N TYR A 209 -5.96 4.90 10.58
CA TYR A 209 -6.02 3.94 9.49
C TYR A 209 -4.65 3.39 9.10
N ALA A 210 -3.62 4.23 9.04
CA ALA A 210 -2.25 3.81 8.76
C ALA A 210 -1.74 2.82 9.81
N ALA A 211 -2.06 3.03 11.09
CA ALA A 211 -1.73 2.06 12.13
C ALA A 211 -2.38 0.70 11.90
N VAL A 212 -3.70 0.67 11.64
CA VAL A 212 -4.45 -0.57 11.37
C VAL A 212 -3.85 -1.32 10.18
N LYS A 213 -3.56 -0.59 9.09
CA LYS A 213 -2.91 -1.13 7.90
C LYS A 213 -1.56 -1.76 8.22
N ILE A 214 -0.67 -1.04 8.92
CA ILE A 214 0.68 -1.52 9.24
C ILE A 214 0.62 -2.74 10.16
N LEU A 215 -0.23 -2.72 11.20
CA LEU A 215 -0.41 -3.83 12.12
C LEU A 215 -0.86 -5.11 11.41
N PHE A 216 -1.78 -4.99 10.44
CA PHE A 216 -2.17 -6.11 9.60
C PHE A 216 -1.01 -6.61 8.73
N ILE A 217 -0.27 -5.72 8.08
CA ILE A 217 0.85 -6.09 7.19
C ILE A 217 1.95 -6.85 7.94
N ILE A 218 2.16 -6.58 9.22
CA ILE A 218 3.16 -7.28 10.04
C ILE A 218 2.60 -8.46 10.83
N GLY A 219 1.31 -8.78 10.68
CA GLY A 219 0.67 -9.92 11.35
C GLY A 219 0.45 -9.71 12.86
N CYS A 220 0.33 -8.46 13.31
CA CYS A 220 0.05 -8.11 14.70
C CYS A 220 -1.47 -7.90 14.88
N PHE A 221 -2.22 -9.00 15.06
CA PHE A 221 -3.69 -8.96 15.05
C PHE A 221 -4.34 -8.60 16.38
N ASP A 222 -3.72 -8.93 17.52
CA ASP A 222 -4.32 -8.68 18.85
C ASP A 222 -4.81 -7.22 19.02
N PRO A 223 -3.99 -6.19 18.70
CA PRO A 223 -4.45 -4.80 18.72
C PRO A 223 -5.62 -4.51 17.77
N LEU A 224 -5.68 -5.18 16.61
CA LEU A 224 -6.69 -4.91 15.58
C LEU A 224 -8.11 -5.23 16.04
N TYR A 225 -8.29 -6.27 16.87
CA TYR A 225 -9.61 -6.63 17.41
C TYR A 225 -10.21 -5.54 18.30
N GLU A 226 -9.38 -4.69 18.92
CA GLU A 226 -9.85 -3.55 19.69
C GLU A 226 -9.86 -2.25 18.88
N LEU A 227 -8.84 -2.02 18.06
CA LEU A 227 -8.70 -0.80 17.28
C LEU A 227 -9.79 -0.65 16.22
N VAL A 228 -10.14 -1.72 15.50
CA VAL A 228 -11.14 -1.62 14.41
C VAL A 228 -12.52 -1.23 14.96
N PRO A 229 -13.10 -1.92 15.98
CA PRO A 229 -14.38 -1.48 16.56
C PRO A 229 -14.32 -0.08 17.18
N LEU A 230 -13.17 0.33 17.71
CA LEU A 230 -12.97 1.65 18.29
C LEU A 230 -12.96 2.76 17.24
N ILE A 231 -12.34 2.53 16.08
CA ILE A 231 -12.21 3.51 14.99
C ILE A 231 -13.48 3.57 14.12
N GLU A 232 -14.19 2.45 13.98
CA GLU A 232 -15.32 2.32 13.05
C GLU A 232 -16.41 3.40 13.19
N PRO A 233 -16.83 3.84 14.40
CA PRO A 233 -17.77 4.95 14.55
C PRO A 233 -17.28 6.25 13.93
N ALA A 234 -15.98 6.57 14.05
CA ALA A 234 -15.39 7.76 13.47
C ALA A 234 -15.28 7.69 11.93
N ARG A 235 -15.28 6.50 11.34
CA ARG A 235 -15.31 6.32 9.88
C ARG A 235 -16.68 6.60 9.27
N ARG A 236 -17.79 6.52 10.03
CA ARG A 236 -19.17 6.63 9.51
C ARG A 236 -19.54 8.07 9.09
N VAL A 237 -18.85 8.55 8.07
CA VAL A 237 -19.00 9.85 7.42
C VAL A 237 -19.19 9.62 5.92
N ARG A 238 -20.15 10.30 5.31
CA ARG A 238 -20.37 10.23 3.86
C ARG A 238 -19.14 10.72 3.09
N GLU A 239 -18.92 10.14 1.92
CA GLU A 239 -17.96 10.63 0.92
C GLU A 239 -16.49 10.69 1.36
N LEU A 240 -16.05 9.90 2.35
CA LEU A 240 -14.62 9.82 2.72
C LEU A 240 -13.72 9.45 1.53
N HIS A 241 -14.23 8.68 0.56
CA HIS A 241 -13.52 8.32 -0.67
C HIS A 241 -13.25 9.51 -1.62
N LEU A 242 -13.91 10.65 -1.42
CA LEU A 242 -13.68 11.92 -2.15
C LEU A 242 -12.70 12.85 -1.43
N THR A 243 -12.26 12.50 -0.23
CA THR A 243 -11.35 13.34 0.58
C THR A 243 -9.88 13.02 0.33
N LEU A 244 -8.98 13.79 0.95
CA LEU A 244 -7.54 13.57 0.89
C LEU A 244 -7.10 12.21 1.48
N ILE A 245 -7.92 11.62 2.36
CA ILE A 245 -7.60 10.37 3.07
C ILE A 245 -8.23 9.12 2.43
N ARG A 246 -8.68 9.25 1.18
CA ARG A 246 -9.38 8.18 0.45
C ARG A 246 -8.58 6.88 0.38
N ASN A 247 -7.25 6.97 0.28
CA ASN A 247 -6.38 5.80 0.14
C ASN A 247 -6.28 5.08 1.49
N GLU A 248 -6.03 5.81 2.57
CA GLU A 248 -5.94 5.29 3.93
C GLU A 248 -7.28 4.66 4.34
N ASN A 249 -8.39 5.31 4.02
CA ASN A 249 -9.73 4.77 4.22
C ASN A 249 -9.95 3.46 3.43
N ALA A 250 -9.51 3.38 2.17
CA ALA A 250 -9.64 2.16 1.38
C ALA A 250 -8.86 0.98 1.99
N TYR A 251 -7.61 1.21 2.42
CA TYR A 251 -6.82 0.19 3.11
C TYR A 251 -7.43 -0.22 4.45
N TYR A 252 -7.93 0.74 5.24
CA TYR A 252 -8.62 0.43 6.49
C TYR A 252 -9.86 -0.43 6.25
N CYS A 253 -10.72 -0.06 5.28
CA CYS A 253 -11.92 -0.82 4.96
C CYS A 253 -11.59 -2.26 4.53
N CYS A 254 -10.57 -2.43 3.68
CA CYS A 254 -10.10 -3.74 3.26
C CYS A 254 -9.65 -4.57 4.48
N VAL A 255 -8.77 -4.02 5.33
CA VAL A 255 -8.28 -4.71 6.53
C VAL A 255 -9.42 -5.05 7.50
N ALA A 256 -10.33 -4.12 7.78
CA ALA A 256 -11.47 -4.34 8.66
C ALA A 256 -12.33 -5.52 8.18
N GLN A 257 -12.64 -5.58 6.88
CA GLN A 257 -13.39 -6.71 6.31
C GLN A 257 -12.61 -8.02 6.34
N LEU A 258 -11.30 -7.99 6.08
CA LEU A 258 -10.45 -9.17 6.14
C LEU A 258 -10.32 -9.73 7.57
N MET A 259 -10.37 -8.88 8.59
CA MET A 259 -10.40 -9.28 9.99
C MET A 259 -11.68 -10.06 10.34
N ALA A 260 -12.82 -9.74 9.70
CA ALA A 260 -14.08 -10.43 9.92
C ALA A 260 -14.07 -11.89 9.43
N CYS A 261 -13.24 -12.22 8.45
CA CYS A 261 -13.08 -13.57 7.91
C CYS A 261 -11.69 -14.18 8.19
N MET A 262 -10.98 -13.69 9.21
CA MET A 262 -9.68 -14.22 9.62
C MET A 262 -9.83 -15.32 10.67
N ALA A 263 -9.08 -16.41 10.50
CA ALA A 263 -8.99 -17.49 11.48
C ALA A 263 -7.71 -17.36 12.30
N LEU A 264 -7.84 -17.32 13.63
CA LEU A 264 -6.74 -17.30 14.60
C LEU A 264 -6.81 -18.50 15.56
N PRO A 265 -5.66 -18.97 16.10
CA PRO A 265 -4.31 -18.50 15.85
C PRO A 265 -3.82 -18.86 14.44
N LEU A 266 -2.86 -18.10 13.91
CA LEU A 266 -2.26 -18.43 12.62
C LEU A 266 -1.58 -19.81 12.67
N PRO A 267 -1.75 -20.64 11.63
CA PRO A 267 -1.09 -21.93 11.58
C PRO A 267 0.41 -21.78 11.39
N THR A 268 1.16 -22.68 12.00
CA THR A 268 2.60 -22.82 11.72
C THR A 268 2.77 -23.63 10.44
N ALA A 269 3.26 -22.98 9.39
CA ALA A 269 3.50 -23.60 8.09
C ALA A 269 4.66 -22.87 7.37
N PRO A 270 5.34 -23.53 6.42
CA PRO A 270 6.27 -22.86 5.52
C PRO A 270 5.61 -21.70 4.79
N VAL A 271 6.39 -20.66 4.47
CA VAL A 271 5.85 -19.39 3.97
C VAL A 271 5.97 -19.30 2.45
N ILE A 272 4.90 -18.83 1.81
CA ILE A 272 4.95 -18.27 0.46
C ILE A 272 4.76 -16.76 0.61
N TYR A 273 5.65 -15.98 0.01
CA TYR A 273 5.53 -14.53 0.01
C TYR A 273 4.63 -14.11 -1.13
N LEU A 274 3.71 -13.18 -0.89
CA LEU A 274 2.88 -12.61 -1.95
C LEU A 274 3.14 -11.11 -2.03
N ALA A 275 3.94 -10.72 -3.03
CA ALA A 275 4.28 -9.35 -3.34
C ALA A 275 3.25 -8.78 -4.32
N GLY A 276 2.57 -7.71 -3.94
CA GLY A 276 1.54 -7.09 -4.76
C GLY A 276 1.17 -5.71 -4.26
N ASP A 277 0.26 -5.05 -4.95
CA ASP A 277 -0.41 -3.85 -4.42
C ASP A 277 -1.40 -4.25 -3.29
N SER A 278 -2.51 -3.53 -3.13
CA SER A 278 -3.51 -3.84 -2.12
C SER A 278 -4.13 -5.23 -2.26
N HIS A 279 -4.10 -5.85 -3.46
CA HIS A 279 -4.54 -7.22 -3.66
C HIS A 279 -3.69 -8.26 -2.94
N SER A 280 -2.52 -7.88 -2.43
CA SER A 280 -1.71 -8.76 -1.57
C SER A 280 -2.29 -8.99 -0.18
N LEU A 281 -3.18 -8.12 0.28
CA LEU A 281 -3.73 -8.18 1.64
C LEU A 281 -4.77 -9.29 1.79
N SER A 282 -5.65 -9.48 0.81
CA SER A 282 -6.69 -10.51 0.85
C SER A 282 -6.17 -11.92 1.13
N PRO A 283 -5.20 -12.45 0.36
CA PRO A 283 -4.64 -13.77 0.62
C PRO A 283 -3.72 -13.80 1.85
N GLY A 284 -3.30 -12.63 2.35
CA GLY A 284 -2.38 -12.51 3.47
C GLY A 284 -2.87 -13.24 4.71
N TRP A 285 -1.93 -13.92 5.38
CA TRP A 285 -2.12 -14.64 6.64
C TRP A 285 -3.09 -15.82 6.58
N ARG A 286 -3.37 -16.30 5.36
CA ARG A 286 -4.18 -17.50 5.13
C ARG A 286 -3.31 -18.62 4.60
N THR A 287 -3.84 -19.84 4.71
CA THR A 287 -3.16 -21.00 4.17
C THR A 287 -3.67 -21.37 2.80
N VAL A 288 -2.76 -21.82 1.95
CA VAL A 288 -3.05 -22.48 0.68
C VAL A 288 -2.42 -23.87 0.67
N GLN A 289 -3.01 -24.80 -0.04
CA GLN A 289 -2.46 -26.15 -0.21
C GLN A 289 -1.72 -26.26 -1.54
N SER A 290 -0.54 -26.90 -1.51
CA SER A 290 0.15 -27.39 -2.70
C SER A 290 0.52 -28.86 -2.46
N ARG A 291 -0.04 -29.76 -3.29
CA ARG A 291 0.17 -31.23 -3.23
C ARG A 291 0.12 -31.84 -1.81
N GLY A 292 -0.86 -31.43 -1.01
CA GLY A 292 -1.07 -31.94 0.35
C GLY A 292 -0.23 -31.27 1.45
N GLN A 293 0.69 -30.36 1.09
CA GLN A 293 1.39 -29.52 2.04
C GLN A 293 0.69 -28.16 2.17
N ARG A 294 0.54 -27.69 3.41
CA ARG A 294 -0.01 -26.37 3.71
C ARG A 294 1.11 -25.33 3.76
N PHE A 295 0.87 -24.18 3.17
CA PHE A 295 1.75 -23.02 3.22
C PHE A 295 0.99 -21.81 3.76
N LEU A 296 1.64 -21.00 4.58
CA LEU A 296 1.12 -19.70 5.03
C LEU A 296 1.52 -18.62 4.02
N ILE A 297 0.55 -17.81 3.58
CA ILE A 297 0.83 -16.67 2.70
C ILE A 297 1.22 -15.47 3.57
N SER A 298 2.42 -14.94 3.37
CA SER A 298 2.86 -13.68 3.98
C SER A 298 2.66 -12.54 2.97
N PRO A 299 1.84 -11.52 3.27
CA PRO A 299 1.68 -10.38 2.38
C PRO A 299 2.95 -9.53 2.37
N VAL A 300 3.33 -9.03 1.19
CA VAL A 300 4.40 -8.07 0.99
C VAL A 300 3.84 -6.92 0.15
N LEU A 301 3.30 -5.91 0.84
CA LEU A 301 2.60 -4.80 0.20
C LEU A 301 3.60 -3.86 -0.51
N VAL A 302 3.29 -3.55 -1.77
CA VAL A 302 3.92 -2.50 -2.55
C VAL A 302 2.87 -1.48 -3.01
N THR A 303 2.75 -0.38 -2.28
CA THR A 303 1.67 0.59 -2.48
C THR A 303 1.84 1.40 -3.77
N GLY A 304 0.81 1.40 -4.62
CA GLY A 304 0.73 2.26 -5.80
C GLY A 304 1.64 1.86 -6.96
N LEU A 305 2.17 0.63 -6.95
CA LEU A 305 3.03 0.15 -8.03
C LEU A 305 2.20 -0.15 -9.28
N LYS A 306 2.52 0.58 -10.35
CA LYS A 306 2.31 0.13 -11.72
C LYS A 306 3.56 -0.60 -12.17
N VAL A 307 3.41 -1.71 -12.87
CA VAL A 307 4.52 -2.41 -13.54
C VAL A 307 5.31 -1.44 -14.41
N TRP A 308 4.64 -0.49 -15.07
CA TRP A 308 5.30 0.56 -15.85
C TRP A 308 6.37 1.33 -15.06
N HIS A 309 6.20 1.53 -13.73
CA HIS A 309 7.17 2.21 -12.88
C HIS A 309 8.50 1.46 -12.73
N LEU A 310 8.60 0.18 -13.12
CA LEU A 310 9.81 -0.62 -12.95
C LEU A 310 10.88 -0.37 -14.01
N ARG A 311 10.56 0.32 -15.11
CA ARG A 311 11.54 0.73 -16.14
C ARG A 311 12.70 1.54 -15.55
N ASP A 312 13.83 1.53 -16.23
CA ASP A 312 15.09 2.10 -15.73
C ASP A 312 15.00 3.62 -15.45
N GLU A 313 14.28 4.38 -16.27
CA GLU A 313 14.20 5.84 -16.18
C GLU A 313 13.31 6.36 -15.05
N SER A 314 12.53 5.48 -14.44
CA SER A 314 11.62 5.80 -13.35
C SER A 314 12.38 6.06 -12.06
N ASP A 315 12.15 7.23 -11.46
CA ASP A 315 12.61 7.60 -10.12
C ASP A 315 11.44 7.76 -9.15
N PHE A 316 10.25 7.25 -9.49
CA PHE A 316 9.06 7.40 -8.67
C PHE A 316 9.04 6.42 -7.49
N PHE A 317 8.62 6.89 -6.31
CA PHE A 317 8.73 6.17 -5.04
C PHE A 317 8.14 4.74 -4.99
N PRO A 318 7.07 4.38 -5.74
CA PRO A 318 6.61 2.98 -5.76
C PRO A 318 7.69 2.01 -6.27
N LYS A 319 8.61 2.47 -7.14
CA LYS A 319 9.77 1.66 -7.54
C LYS A 319 10.73 1.43 -6.37
N ALA A 320 11.00 2.45 -5.56
CA ALA A 320 11.78 2.29 -4.33
C ALA A 320 11.09 1.33 -3.34
N ASN A 321 9.77 1.44 -3.20
CA ASN A 321 8.98 0.52 -2.37
C ASN A 321 9.05 -0.92 -2.86
N PHE A 322 8.95 -1.15 -4.18
CA PHE A 322 9.15 -2.46 -4.78
C PHE A 322 10.53 -3.03 -4.46
N HIS A 323 11.59 -2.20 -4.57
CA HIS A 323 12.95 -2.64 -4.26
C HIS A 323 13.13 -2.99 -2.78
N ALA A 324 12.55 -2.22 -1.87
CA ALA A 324 12.54 -2.54 -0.44
C ALA A 324 11.79 -3.85 -0.14
N ALA A 325 10.61 -4.02 -0.75
CA ALA A 325 9.79 -5.24 -0.65
C ALA A 325 10.50 -6.49 -1.15
N VAL A 326 11.09 -6.47 -2.34
CA VAL A 326 11.83 -7.65 -2.81
C VAL A 326 13.08 -7.88 -1.97
N LYS A 327 13.72 -6.84 -1.45
CA LYS A 327 14.88 -6.95 -0.54
C LYS A 327 14.51 -7.63 0.79
N SER A 328 13.30 -7.43 1.31
CA SER A 328 12.87 -8.04 2.57
C SER A 328 12.56 -9.54 2.47
N ILE A 329 12.37 -10.07 1.26
CA ILE A 329 12.07 -11.49 1.03
C ILE A 329 13.39 -12.29 1.01
N PRO A 330 13.49 -13.45 1.70
CA PRO A 330 14.66 -14.31 1.67
C PRO A 330 14.98 -14.84 0.27
N ASP A 331 16.28 -14.95 -0.03
CA ASP A 331 16.75 -15.56 -1.28
C ASP A 331 16.28 -17.02 -1.39
N GLY A 332 15.95 -17.48 -2.60
CA GLY A 332 15.45 -18.83 -2.84
C GLY A 332 13.96 -19.05 -2.53
N ALA A 333 13.27 -18.08 -1.95
CA ALA A 333 11.87 -18.22 -1.53
C ALA A 333 10.88 -18.43 -2.70
N ASN A 334 9.74 -19.05 -2.38
CA ASN A 334 8.55 -19.05 -3.24
C ASN A 334 7.86 -17.69 -3.15
N VAL A 335 7.69 -17.01 -4.28
CA VAL A 335 7.11 -15.66 -4.31
C VAL A 335 6.04 -15.56 -5.38
N ILE A 336 4.82 -15.22 -4.96
CA ILE A 336 3.71 -14.85 -5.82
C ILE A 336 3.82 -13.35 -6.10
N PHE A 337 3.88 -12.96 -7.37
CA PHE A 337 3.83 -11.56 -7.80
C PHE A 337 2.46 -11.23 -8.38
N ALA A 338 1.75 -10.31 -7.74
CA ALA A 338 0.42 -9.84 -8.09
C ALA A 338 0.45 -8.34 -8.41
N PHE A 339 0.87 -8.02 -9.63
CA PHE A 339 0.99 -6.65 -10.14
C PHE A 339 0.34 -6.53 -11.51
N GLY A 340 -0.08 -5.31 -11.86
CA GLY A 340 -0.67 -4.97 -13.16
C GLY A 340 -2.12 -4.48 -13.10
N GLU A 341 -2.79 -4.59 -11.94
CA GLU A 341 -4.16 -4.09 -11.78
C GLU A 341 -4.22 -2.58 -12.02
N ILE A 342 -3.34 -1.80 -11.39
CA ILE A 342 -3.30 -0.35 -11.57
C ILE A 342 -2.91 0.04 -13.01
N ASP A 343 -2.06 -0.76 -13.68
CA ASP A 343 -1.76 -0.58 -15.10
C ASP A 343 -3.03 -0.75 -15.96
N CYS A 344 -3.84 -1.77 -15.69
CA CYS A 344 -5.09 -2.02 -16.41
C CYS A 344 -6.18 -0.99 -16.11
N ARG A 345 -6.31 -0.56 -14.85
CA ARG A 345 -7.35 0.37 -14.39
C ARG A 345 -7.15 1.78 -14.94
N GLU A 346 -5.93 2.28 -14.94
CA GLU A 346 -5.65 3.67 -15.32
C GLU A 346 -4.39 3.85 -16.16
N GLY A 347 -3.36 3.01 -16.01
CA GLY A 347 -2.06 3.22 -16.63
C GLY A 347 -2.08 3.15 -18.16
N LEU A 348 -2.63 2.07 -18.70
CA LEU A 348 -2.63 1.76 -20.13
C LEU A 348 -3.52 2.70 -20.92
N LEU A 349 -4.77 2.90 -20.47
CA LEU A 349 -5.74 3.75 -21.17
C LEU A 349 -5.26 5.20 -21.27
N VAL A 350 -4.75 5.77 -20.17
CA VAL A 350 -4.19 7.14 -20.16
C VAL A 350 -2.93 7.24 -21.03
N ALA A 351 -2.12 6.18 -21.12
CA ALA A 351 -0.94 6.20 -21.97
C ALA A 351 -1.29 6.21 -23.46
N VAL A 352 -2.30 5.43 -23.88
CA VAL A 352 -2.82 5.42 -25.25
C VAL A 352 -3.47 6.76 -25.59
N GLU A 353 -4.32 7.29 -24.72
CA GLU A 353 -4.97 8.60 -24.93
C GLU A 353 -3.94 9.74 -25.13
N ARG A 354 -2.80 9.64 -24.44
CA ARG A 354 -1.69 10.60 -24.57
C ARG A 354 -0.73 10.31 -25.72
N GLY A 355 -1.06 9.37 -26.61
CA GLY A 355 -0.26 9.00 -27.77
C GLY A 355 1.11 8.42 -27.44
N ARG A 356 1.27 7.81 -26.24
CA ARG A 356 2.52 7.12 -25.88
C ARG A 356 2.66 5.75 -26.54
N TYR A 357 1.52 5.15 -26.88
CA TYR A 357 1.41 3.91 -27.63
C TYR A 357 0.39 4.12 -28.74
N THR A 358 0.57 3.42 -29.85
CA THR A 358 -0.30 3.44 -31.02
C THR A 358 -1.69 2.92 -30.66
N ASP A 359 -1.74 1.83 -29.88
CA ASP A 359 -2.96 1.23 -29.40
C ASP A 359 -2.78 0.53 -28.04
N LEU A 360 -3.87 -0.05 -27.53
CA LEU A 360 -3.87 -0.76 -26.26
C LEU A 360 -2.98 -2.00 -26.27
N GLN A 361 -2.88 -2.70 -27.41
CA GLN A 361 -2.11 -3.93 -27.53
C GLN A 361 -0.61 -3.65 -27.38
N GLU A 362 -0.11 -2.62 -28.07
CA GLU A 362 1.29 -2.17 -27.93
C GLU A 362 1.61 -1.77 -26.48
N GLY A 363 0.69 -1.06 -25.82
CA GLY A 363 0.83 -0.70 -24.41
C GLY A 363 0.91 -1.93 -23.49
N ILE A 364 0.02 -2.91 -23.68
CA ILE A 364 0.00 -4.16 -22.91
C ILE A 364 1.32 -4.92 -23.09
N GLU A 365 1.77 -5.11 -24.33
CA GLU A 365 3.01 -5.84 -24.64
C GLU A 365 4.23 -5.15 -24.02
N THR A 366 4.29 -3.83 -24.08
CA THR A 366 5.35 -3.03 -23.45
C THR A 366 5.39 -3.23 -21.94
N VAL A 367 4.24 -3.15 -21.27
CA VAL A 367 4.15 -3.32 -19.81
C VAL A 367 4.52 -4.75 -19.40
N ILE A 368 4.03 -5.76 -20.12
CA ILE A 368 4.37 -7.17 -19.88
C ILE A 368 5.88 -7.40 -20.07
N GLN A 369 6.50 -6.79 -21.08
CA GLN A 369 7.93 -6.91 -21.30
C GLN A 369 8.74 -6.31 -20.14
N ILE A 370 8.33 -5.15 -19.59
CA ILE A 370 8.91 -4.58 -18.37
C ILE A 370 8.74 -5.56 -17.19
N TYR A 371 7.55 -6.14 -17.05
CA TYR A 371 7.26 -7.08 -15.96
C TYR A 371 8.18 -8.29 -16.01
N VAL A 372 8.20 -9.00 -17.14
CA VAL A 372 9.00 -10.23 -17.33
C VAL A 372 10.48 -9.94 -17.17
N SER A 373 10.98 -8.82 -17.70
CA SER A 373 12.38 -8.42 -17.54
C SER A 373 12.75 -8.22 -16.06
N SER A 374 11.88 -7.53 -15.31
CA SER A 374 12.07 -7.29 -13.88
C SER A 374 12.06 -8.59 -13.08
N MET A 375 11.12 -9.49 -13.38
CA MET A 375 11.02 -10.79 -12.71
C MET A 375 12.23 -11.69 -13.01
N ARG A 376 12.69 -11.74 -14.27
CA ARG A 376 13.88 -12.52 -14.65
C ARG A 376 15.13 -12.07 -13.90
N GLU A 377 15.26 -10.77 -13.65
CA GLU A 377 16.38 -10.25 -12.88
C GLU A 377 16.32 -10.69 -11.41
N LEU A 378 15.12 -10.76 -10.83
CA LEU A 378 14.93 -11.30 -9.47
C LEU A 378 15.23 -12.79 -9.39
N VAL A 379 14.82 -13.60 -10.37
CA VAL A 379 15.22 -15.02 -10.41
C VAL A 379 16.75 -15.15 -10.45
N LYS A 380 17.44 -14.33 -11.26
CA LYS A 380 18.91 -14.39 -11.37
C LYS A 380 19.62 -13.96 -10.08
N ARG A 381 19.23 -12.80 -9.52
CA ARG A 381 19.92 -12.18 -8.37
C ARG A 381 19.51 -12.76 -7.03
N ARG A 382 18.23 -13.08 -6.85
CA ARG A 382 17.63 -13.49 -5.57
C ARG A 382 17.25 -14.96 -5.53
N LYS A 383 17.36 -15.67 -6.65
CA LYS A 383 17.01 -17.10 -6.78
C LYS A 383 15.55 -17.40 -6.43
N PHE A 384 14.67 -16.40 -6.53
CA PHE A 384 13.24 -16.59 -6.26
C PHE A 384 12.64 -17.61 -7.21
N LYS A 385 11.72 -18.41 -6.66
CA LYS A 385 10.79 -19.24 -7.43
C LYS A 385 9.52 -18.42 -7.65
N ILE A 386 9.45 -17.80 -8.83
CA ILE A 386 8.43 -16.79 -9.13
C ILE A 386 7.17 -17.44 -9.71
N LEU A 387 6.06 -17.19 -9.03
CA LEU A 387 4.70 -17.49 -9.46
C LEU A 387 4.03 -16.17 -9.85
N VAL A 388 3.48 -16.07 -11.05
CA VAL A 388 2.81 -14.85 -11.53
C VAL A 388 1.31 -15.00 -11.40
N HIS A 389 0.71 -14.15 -10.58
CA HIS A 389 -0.73 -14.11 -10.35
C HIS A 389 -1.43 -13.36 -11.50
N PRO A 390 -2.60 -13.82 -11.98
CA PRO A 390 -3.38 -13.10 -12.99
C PRO A 390 -3.88 -11.76 -12.44
N VAL A 391 -4.00 -10.74 -13.29
CA VAL A 391 -4.58 -9.47 -12.85
C VAL A 391 -6.06 -9.68 -12.48
N PRO A 392 -6.51 -9.26 -11.27
CA PRO A 392 -7.90 -9.45 -10.84
C PRO A 392 -8.91 -8.66 -11.69
N PRO A 393 -10.02 -9.27 -12.16
CA PRO A 393 -11.03 -8.60 -12.98
C PRO A 393 -12.15 -7.93 -12.16
N VAL A 394 -11.87 -7.41 -10.96
CA VAL A 394 -12.90 -7.00 -9.98
C VAL A 394 -13.77 -5.85 -10.48
N LEU A 395 -13.18 -4.87 -11.17
CA LEU A 395 -13.89 -3.66 -11.63
C LEU A 395 -14.47 -3.85 -13.03
N PRO A 396 -15.81 -3.78 -13.22
CA PRO A 396 -16.46 -3.96 -14.52
C PRO A 396 -15.90 -3.04 -15.61
N GLN A 397 -15.60 -1.78 -15.26
CA GLN A 397 -15.09 -0.76 -16.18
C GLN A 397 -13.73 -1.13 -16.78
N THR A 398 -12.96 -1.97 -16.09
CA THR A 398 -11.58 -2.34 -16.47
C THR A 398 -11.49 -3.76 -17.02
N GLN A 399 -12.56 -4.55 -16.89
CA GLN A 399 -12.55 -5.99 -17.15
C GLN A 399 -12.10 -6.33 -18.57
N ALA A 400 -12.51 -5.55 -19.57
CA ALA A 400 -12.08 -5.76 -20.95
C ALA A 400 -10.56 -5.60 -21.14
N THR A 401 -9.95 -4.62 -20.46
CA THR A 401 -8.49 -4.41 -20.46
C THR A 401 -7.79 -5.52 -19.69
N VAL A 402 -8.32 -5.92 -18.54
CA VAL A 402 -7.78 -7.02 -17.72
C VAL A 402 -7.78 -8.34 -18.48
N SER A 403 -8.88 -8.70 -19.15
CA SER A 403 -8.98 -9.92 -19.97
C SER A 403 -7.91 -9.95 -21.07
N LYS A 404 -7.73 -8.83 -21.79
CA LYS A 404 -6.69 -8.72 -22.83
C LYS A 404 -5.28 -8.82 -22.23
N PHE A 405 -5.04 -8.16 -21.10
CA PHE A 405 -3.77 -8.18 -20.41
C PHE A 405 -3.41 -9.59 -19.94
N ASN A 406 -4.33 -10.30 -19.29
CA ASN A 406 -4.10 -11.66 -18.80
C ASN A 406 -3.89 -12.65 -19.94
N ALA A 407 -4.64 -12.54 -21.03
CA ALA A 407 -4.43 -13.38 -22.22
C ALA A 407 -3.02 -13.17 -22.80
N ALA A 408 -2.58 -11.92 -22.94
CA ALA A 408 -1.23 -11.60 -23.42
C ALA A 408 -0.14 -12.05 -22.43
N LEU A 409 -0.37 -11.88 -21.12
CA LEU A 409 0.56 -12.27 -20.06
C LEU A 409 0.73 -13.79 -20.04
N LYS A 410 -0.37 -14.56 -20.07
CA LYS A 410 -0.36 -16.01 -20.18
C LYS A 410 0.44 -16.47 -21.39
N ALA A 411 0.09 -15.98 -22.59
CA ALA A 411 0.78 -16.34 -23.83
C ALA A 411 2.28 -15.97 -23.82
N ARG A 412 2.67 -14.92 -23.07
CA ARG A 412 4.08 -14.54 -22.90
C ARG A 412 4.82 -15.48 -21.96
N LEU A 413 4.19 -15.89 -20.86
CA LEU A 413 4.77 -16.72 -19.81
C LEU A 413 4.79 -18.22 -20.17
N GLU A 414 3.89 -18.70 -21.03
CA GLU A 414 3.97 -20.04 -21.62
C GLU A 414 5.27 -20.29 -22.42
N ARG A 415 5.95 -19.21 -22.80
CA ARG A 415 7.25 -19.23 -23.50
C ARG A 415 8.44 -18.96 -22.57
N GLU A 416 8.22 -18.88 -21.25
CA GLU A 416 9.27 -18.64 -20.25
C GLU A 416 9.44 -19.86 -19.36
N ASP A 417 10.68 -20.34 -19.24
CA ASP A 417 10.99 -21.49 -18.36
C ASP A 417 11.22 -21.08 -16.90
N MET A 418 11.41 -19.78 -16.65
CA MET A 418 11.85 -19.25 -15.34
C MET A 418 10.71 -18.73 -14.47
N LEU A 419 9.52 -18.55 -15.04
CA LEU A 419 8.38 -17.91 -14.40
C LEU A 419 7.16 -18.81 -14.57
N TYR A 420 6.41 -19.06 -13.52
CA TYR A 420 5.22 -19.92 -13.56
C TYR A 420 3.95 -19.08 -13.53
N TYR A 421 3.10 -19.17 -14.55
CA TYR A 421 1.80 -18.49 -14.54
C TYR A 421 0.77 -19.28 -13.75
N LEU A 422 0.08 -18.63 -12.82
CA LEU A 422 -0.99 -19.23 -12.02
C LEU A 422 -2.30 -19.17 -12.82
N ASP A 423 -2.57 -20.20 -13.60
CA ASP A 423 -3.64 -20.23 -14.61
C ASP A 423 -5.04 -20.50 -14.03
N PHE A 424 -5.55 -19.57 -13.22
CA PHE A 424 -6.89 -19.67 -12.60
C PHE A 424 -7.82 -18.50 -12.94
N TYR A 425 -7.43 -17.63 -13.89
CA TYR A 425 -8.21 -16.44 -14.26
C TYR A 425 -9.65 -16.76 -14.66
N ASP A 426 -9.85 -17.79 -15.49
CA ASP A 426 -11.18 -18.17 -15.98
C ASP A 426 -12.09 -18.63 -14.83
N GLY A 427 -11.52 -19.19 -13.76
CA GLY A 427 -12.27 -19.56 -12.54
C GLY A 427 -12.80 -18.36 -11.74
N LEU A 428 -12.26 -17.15 -11.97
CA LEU A 428 -12.75 -15.91 -11.37
C LEU A 428 -13.98 -15.34 -12.08
N LEU A 429 -14.36 -15.91 -13.23
CA LEU A 429 -15.44 -15.41 -14.07
C LEU A 429 -16.68 -16.31 -13.96
N THR A 430 -17.85 -15.72 -14.18
CA THR A 430 -19.09 -16.45 -14.46
C THR A 430 -19.16 -16.87 -15.93
N GLU A 431 -20.16 -17.68 -16.30
CA GLU A 431 -20.34 -18.17 -17.67
C GLU A 431 -20.51 -17.04 -18.71
N ASP A 432 -21.05 -15.89 -18.30
CA ASP A 432 -21.19 -14.70 -19.16
C ASP A 432 -19.91 -13.86 -19.26
N GLY A 433 -18.83 -14.28 -18.59
CA GLY A 433 -17.54 -13.60 -18.56
C GLY A 433 -17.46 -12.44 -17.57
N SER A 434 -18.49 -12.16 -16.78
CA SER A 434 -18.43 -11.16 -15.70
C SER A 434 -17.68 -11.69 -14.47
N PHE A 435 -17.23 -10.80 -13.58
CA PHE A 435 -16.53 -11.21 -12.37
C PHE A 435 -17.48 -11.93 -11.41
N ASN A 436 -17.07 -13.11 -10.94
CA ASN A 436 -17.88 -13.90 -10.02
C ASN A 436 -17.94 -13.24 -8.63
N SER A 437 -19.14 -12.79 -8.25
CA SER A 437 -19.39 -12.09 -6.99
C SER A 437 -19.11 -12.93 -5.74
N ALA A 438 -19.02 -14.27 -5.86
CA ALA A 438 -18.56 -15.15 -4.78
C ALA A 438 -17.12 -14.87 -4.33
N TYR A 439 -16.35 -14.16 -5.17
CA TYR A 439 -14.99 -13.70 -4.87
C TYR A 439 -14.92 -12.20 -4.65
N ALA A 440 -16.04 -11.46 -4.51
CA ALA A 440 -16.02 -10.03 -4.24
C ALA A 440 -15.88 -9.73 -2.73
N LEU A 441 -15.01 -8.78 -2.36
CA LEU A 441 -14.89 -8.30 -0.99
C LEU A 441 -15.58 -6.94 -0.80
N ASP A 442 -15.01 -5.87 -1.38
CA ASP A 442 -15.38 -4.48 -1.10
C ASP A 442 -15.61 -3.64 -2.37
N GLY A 443 -15.81 -4.30 -3.51
CA GLY A 443 -15.93 -3.67 -4.82
C GLY A 443 -14.61 -3.27 -5.47
N THR A 444 -13.46 -3.41 -4.78
CA THR A 444 -12.12 -3.23 -5.35
C THR A 444 -11.26 -4.48 -5.21
N HIS A 445 -11.35 -5.16 -4.08
CA HIS A 445 -10.54 -6.33 -3.75
C HIS A 445 -11.33 -7.64 -3.90
N MET A 446 -10.58 -8.73 -4.10
CA MET A 446 -11.15 -10.08 -4.08
C MET A 446 -11.25 -10.59 -2.64
N HIS A 447 -12.34 -11.31 -2.34
CA HIS A 447 -12.52 -12.04 -1.10
C HIS A 447 -11.59 -13.26 -1.07
N PRO A 448 -10.99 -13.62 0.06
CA PRO A 448 -10.01 -14.72 0.13
C PRO A 448 -10.52 -16.12 -0.24
N SER A 449 -11.82 -16.28 -0.52
CA SER A 449 -12.40 -17.52 -1.03
C SER A 449 -11.80 -17.96 -2.37
N TYR A 450 -11.23 -17.04 -3.17
CA TYR A 450 -10.55 -17.41 -4.42
C TYR A 450 -9.30 -18.27 -4.20
N LEU A 451 -8.79 -18.39 -2.96
CA LEU A 451 -7.62 -19.21 -2.64
C LEU A 451 -7.84 -20.70 -2.97
N GLU A 452 -9.08 -21.16 -3.08
CA GLU A 452 -9.40 -22.50 -3.58
C GLU A 452 -8.92 -22.68 -5.03
N LEU A 453 -9.21 -21.71 -5.89
CA LEU A 453 -8.75 -21.69 -7.28
C LEU A 453 -7.22 -21.61 -7.38
N LEU A 454 -6.60 -20.82 -6.50
CA LEU A 454 -5.14 -20.73 -6.43
C LEU A 454 -4.53 -22.09 -6.07
N ALA A 455 -5.09 -22.79 -5.08
CA ALA A 455 -4.58 -24.08 -4.63
C ALA A 455 -4.53 -25.13 -5.75
N ASP A 456 -5.52 -25.11 -6.65
CA ASP A 456 -5.62 -26.07 -7.75
C ASP A 456 -4.51 -25.94 -8.79
N VAL A 457 -3.92 -24.75 -8.93
CA VAL A 457 -2.90 -24.47 -9.96
C VAL A 457 -1.49 -24.31 -9.41
N LEU A 458 -1.32 -24.35 -8.09
CA LEU A 458 0.01 -24.23 -7.48
C LEU A 458 0.91 -25.40 -7.90
N PRO A 459 2.14 -25.12 -8.36
CA PRO A 459 3.11 -26.17 -8.63
C PRO A 459 3.58 -26.79 -7.30
N PRO A 460 4.32 -27.92 -7.33
CA PRO A 460 5.04 -28.39 -6.15
C PRO A 460 5.92 -27.26 -5.60
N LEU A 461 5.71 -26.92 -4.33
CA LEU A 461 6.52 -25.95 -3.64
C LEU A 461 7.45 -26.67 -2.67
N GLU A 462 8.67 -26.18 -2.54
CA GLU A 462 9.60 -26.65 -1.51
C GLU A 462 9.46 -25.77 -0.27
N ALA A 463 9.58 -26.40 0.91
CA ALA A 463 9.48 -25.74 2.21
C ALA A 463 10.65 -24.80 2.50
#